data_AF-A0A401X138-F1
#
_entry.id   AF-A0A401X138-F1
#
_cell.length_a   1.000
_cell.length_b   1.000
_cell.length_c   1.000
_cell.angle_alpha   90.00
_cell.angle_beta   90.00
_cell.angle_gamma   90.00
#
_symmetry.space_group_name_H-M   'P 1'
#
loop_
_entity.id
_entity.type
_entity.pdbx_description
1 polymer ?
#
loop_
_entity_poly.entity_id
_entity_poly.type
_entity_poly.pdbx_seq_one_letter_code
_entity_poly.pdbx_strand_id
1 'polypeptide(L)'
;MHIQVSGKQIDLSDALKHRVNSHLGNLAERYFDKALQAQVTFSKARSFFTCDINVRTGSGLVLRGEGEAADANGAFDDAAEHIAKRLRRYNRRVTSHARGAQRQAAAQSGRTYVLQPLNEDPLPSENSAEKPVLATQPEGTDTETFAAIIAEQPTDIPVLSVGEAVMRLDLAGISFLLFRNAANEQVSLVYRRNDGNIGWIDTNPR
;
A
#
# COMPACT_ATOMS: atom_id res chain seq x y z
N MET A 1 14.04 8.96 -8.83
CA MET A 1 13.34 8.12 -9.82
C MET A 1 14.39 7.27 -10.51
N HIS A 2 14.21 5.95 -10.56
CA HIS A 2 15.17 5.05 -11.21
C HIS A 2 14.63 4.67 -12.60
N ILE A 3 15.21 5.24 -13.65
CA ILE A 3 14.84 4.92 -15.04
C ILE A 3 15.93 4.05 -15.63
N GLN A 4 15.56 2.83 -16.01
CA GLN A 4 16.43 1.92 -16.75
C GLN A 4 15.95 1.85 -18.19
N VAL A 5 16.82 2.25 -19.12
CA VAL A 5 16.57 2.15 -20.56
C VAL A 5 17.42 1.01 -21.10
N SER A 6 16.77 0.04 -21.74
CA SER A 6 17.42 -1.15 -22.30
C SER A 6 17.02 -1.34 -23.75
N GLY A 7 17.97 -1.79 -24.58
CA GLY A 7 17.75 -2.10 -25.98
C GLY A 7 17.98 -3.58 -26.23
N LYS A 8 16.98 -4.28 -26.74
CA LYS A 8 17.12 -5.65 -27.23
C LYS A 8 17.61 -5.59 -28.66
N GLN A 9 18.92 -5.81 -28.85
CA GLN A 9 19.58 -5.84 -30.16
C GLN A 9 19.48 -4.50 -30.94
N ILE A 10 19.49 -3.38 -30.22
CA ILE A 10 19.52 -2.02 -30.78
C ILE A 10 20.51 -1.19 -29.97
N ASP A 11 21.29 -0.37 -30.67
CA ASP A 11 22.08 0.70 -30.06
C ASP A 11 21.22 1.95 -29.83
N LEU A 12 21.08 2.33 -28.57
CA LEU A 12 20.32 3.51 -28.18
C LEU A 12 21.17 4.77 -28.27
N SER A 13 20.72 5.72 -29.09
CA SER A 13 21.28 7.08 -29.13
C SER A 13 21.06 7.81 -27.80
N ASP A 14 22.02 8.66 -27.43
CA ASP A 14 21.94 9.47 -26.21
C ASP A 14 20.80 10.50 -26.28
N ALA A 15 20.47 10.99 -27.48
CA ALA A 15 19.31 11.85 -27.68
C ALA A 15 18.00 11.15 -27.29
N LEU A 16 17.89 9.86 -27.62
CA LEU A 16 16.71 9.05 -27.29
C LEU A 16 16.65 8.79 -25.78
N LYS A 17 17.77 8.46 -25.13
CA LYS A 17 17.82 8.32 -23.66
C LYS A 17 17.42 9.60 -22.94
N HIS A 18 17.92 10.75 -23.39
CA HIS A 18 17.58 12.04 -22.80
C HIS A 18 16.09 12.33 -22.96
N ARG A 19 15.51 12.10 -24.14
CA ARG A 19 14.08 12.29 -24.39
C ARG A 19 13.21 11.40 -23.51
N VAL A 20 13.58 10.11 -23.37
CA VAL A 20 12.88 9.17 -22.48
C VAL A 20 12.91 9.66 -21.03
N ASN A 21 14.08 10.09 -20.55
CA ASN A 21 14.23 10.61 -19.19
C ASN A 21 13.41 11.88 -18.95
N SER A 22 13.42 12.84 -19.89
CA SER A 22 12.64 14.07 -19.76
C SER A 22 11.14 13.80 -19.78
N HIS A 23 10.65 12.96 -20.70
CA HIS A 23 9.22 12.69 -20.83
C HIS A 23 8.69 11.85 -19.66
N LEU A 24 9.41 10.81 -19.25
CA LEU A 24 9.06 10.02 -18.08
C LEU A 24 9.20 10.82 -16.78
N GLY A 25 10.18 11.74 -16.68
CA GLY A 25 10.31 12.67 -15.57
C GLY A 25 9.09 13.59 -15.42
N ASN A 26 8.64 14.20 -16.52
CA ASN A 26 7.43 15.03 -16.53
C ASN A 26 6.16 14.24 -16.17
N LEU A 27 6.05 12.98 -16.62
CA LEU A 27 4.97 12.09 -16.22
C LEU A 27 5.10 11.65 -14.76
N ALA A 28 6.31 11.48 -14.24
CA ALA A 28 6.56 11.15 -12.85
C ALA A 28 6.08 12.28 -11.93
N GLU A 29 6.52 13.51 -12.17
CA GLU A 29 6.18 14.68 -11.37
C GLU A 29 4.68 14.97 -11.31
N ARG A 30 3.95 14.77 -12.42
CA ARG A 30 2.51 15.05 -12.48
C ARG A 30 1.63 14.01 -11.78
N TYR A 31 2.11 12.77 -11.66
CA TYR A 31 1.25 11.64 -11.29
C TYR A 31 1.75 10.85 -10.07
N PHE A 32 2.99 11.04 -9.61
CA PHE A 32 3.59 10.16 -8.60
C PHE A 32 4.47 10.90 -7.59
N ASP A 33 4.15 10.72 -6.30
CA ASP A 33 4.84 11.42 -5.21
C ASP A 33 6.08 10.70 -4.66
N LYS A 34 6.19 9.35 -4.73
CA LYS A 34 7.33 8.62 -4.13
C LYS A 34 7.72 7.35 -4.90
N ALA A 35 9.03 7.19 -5.07
CA ALA A 35 9.77 6.02 -5.59
C ALA A 35 9.15 5.30 -6.81
N LEU A 36 9.55 5.74 -8.00
CA LEU A 36 9.25 5.09 -9.27
C LEU A 36 10.47 4.32 -9.78
N GLN A 37 10.25 3.05 -10.12
CA GLN A 37 11.14 2.29 -10.99
C GLN A 37 10.46 2.16 -12.36
N ALA A 38 11.06 2.77 -13.38
CA ALA A 38 10.60 2.65 -14.75
C ALA A 38 11.63 1.87 -15.55
N GLN A 39 11.19 0.80 -16.20
CA GLN A 39 11.99 0.02 -17.13
C GLN A 39 11.42 0.19 -18.53
N VAL A 40 12.24 0.71 -19.43
CA VAL A 40 11.90 0.90 -20.85
C VAL A 40 12.74 -0.06 -21.66
N THR A 41 12.10 -0.91 -22.45
CA THR A 41 12.77 -1.87 -23.33
C THR A 41 12.40 -1.57 -24.78
N PHE A 42 13.40 -1.26 -25.60
CA PHE A 42 13.24 -1.11 -27.04
C PHE A 42 13.60 -2.41 -27.74
N SER A 43 12.85 -2.80 -28.77
CA SER A 43 13.21 -3.92 -29.63
C SER A 43 12.92 -3.61 -31.10
N LYS A 44 13.71 -4.18 -32.00
CA LYS A 44 13.58 -3.94 -33.45
C LYS A 44 13.05 -5.20 -34.09
N ALA A 45 11.84 -5.12 -34.64
CA ALA A 45 11.19 -6.20 -35.36
C ALA A 45 11.18 -5.85 -36.85
N ARG A 46 12.26 -6.20 -37.56
CA ARG A 46 12.48 -6.01 -39.01
C ARG A 46 12.12 -4.60 -39.55
N SER A 47 10.84 -4.33 -39.78
CA SER A 47 10.30 -3.10 -40.36
C SER A 47 9.74 -2.10 -39.34
N PHE A 48 9.58 -2.50 -38.07
CA PHE A 48 9.05 -1.62 -37.02
C PHE A 48 9.86 -1.77 -35.72
N PHE A 49 9.72 -0.77 -34.86
CA PHE A 49 10.26 -0.73 -33.52
C PHE A 49 9.11 -0.91 -32.53
N THR A 50 9.37 -1.72 -31.50
CA THR A 50 8.46 -1.86 -30.37
C THR A 50 9.11 -1.31 -29.12
N CYS A 51 8.30 -0.67 -28.28
CA CYS A 51 8.71 -0.10 -27.01
C CYS A 51 7.79 -0.63 -25.91
N ASP A 52 8.37 -1.36 -24.96
CA ASP A 52 7.69 -1.83 -23.76
C ASP A 52 8.12 -0.99 -22.57
N ILE A 53 7.18 -0.34 -21.92
CA ILE A 53 7.41 0.46 -20.72
C ILE A 53 6.70 -0.23 -19.55
N ASN A 54 7.48 -0.62 -18.53
CA ASN A 54 6.97 -1.12 -17.26
C ASN A 54 7.31 -0.12 -16.15
N VAL A 55 6.28 0.40 -15.50
CA VAL A 55 6.41 1.33 -14.38
C VAL A 55 5.88 0.67 -13.12
N ARG A 56 6.73 0.62 -12.08
CA ARG A 56 6.36 0.21 -10.74
C ARG A 56 6.34 1.43 -9.84
N THR A 57 5.21 1.65 -9.19
CA THR A 57 5.03 2.74 -8.22
C THR A 57 5.22 2.21 -6.80
N GLY A 58 5.66 3.06 -5.87
CA GLY A 58 5.72 2.74 -4.44
C GLY A 58 4.37 2.32 -3.82
N SER A 59 3.25 2.61 -4.48
CA SER A 59 1.92 2.09 -4.13
C SER A 59 1.66 0.66 -4.62
N GLY A 60 2.67 -0.09 -5.06
CA GLY A 60 2.51 -1.47 -5.55
C GLY A 60 1.73 -1.63 -6.86
N LEU A 61 1.31 -0.53 -7.49
CA LEU A 61 0.70 -0.55 -8.82
C LEU A 61 1.77 -0.80 -9.89
N VAL A 62 1.53 -1.81 -10.74
CA VAL A 62 2.35 -2.09 -11.93
C VAL A 62 1.59 -1.65 -13.17
N LEU A 63 2.18 -0.73 -13.92
CA LEU A 63 1.63 -0.21 -15.17
C LEU A 63 2.51 -0.65 -16.33
N ARG A 64 1.88 -1.22 -17.35
CA ARG A 64 2.52 -1.62 -18.61
C ARG A 64 1.96 -0.82 -19.78
N GLY A 65 2.83 -0.30 -20.61
CA GLY A 65 2.51 0.26 -21.91
C GLY A 65 3.34 -0.41 -22.98
N GLU A 66 2.73 -0.60 -24.14
CA GLU A 66 3.36 -1.13 -25.33
C GLU A 66 3.08 -0.13 -26.44
N GLY A 67 4.02 0.04 -27.36
CA GLY A 67 3.88 0.92 -28.50
C GLY A 67 4.67 0.40 -29.69
N GLU A 68 4.14 0.63 -30.89
CA GLU A 68 4.71 0.15 -32.15
C GLU A 68 4.76 1.28 -33.17
N ALA A 69 5.92 1.49 -33.80
CA ALA A 69 6.05 2.47 -34.87
C ALA A 69 7.20 2.16 -35.83
N ALA A 70 7.27 2.90 -36.94
CA ALA A 70 8.37 2.79 -37.91
C ALA A 70 9.73 3.29 -37.37
N ASP A 71 9.73 4.12 -36.31
CA ASP A 71 10.92 4.65 -35.64
C ASP A 71 10.85 4.44 -34.12
N ALA A 72 12.01 4.32 -33.47
CA ALA A 72 12.11 4.12 -32.03
C ALA A 72 11.50 5.29 -31.23
N ASN A 73 11.58 6.52 -31.75
CA ASN A 73 10.93 7.68 -31.13
C ASN A 73 9.40 7.55 -31.17
N GLY A 74 8.85 7.16 -32.31
CA GLY A 74 7.40 6.97 -32.47
C GLY A 74 6.88 5.86 -31.58
N ALA A 75 7.63 4.75 -31.47
CA ALA A 75 7.24 3.62 -30.62
C ALA A 75 7.23 4.02 -29.13
N PHE A 76 8.16 4.88 -28.71
CA PHE A 76 8.15 5.45 -27.36
C PHE A 76 6.97 6.39 -27.12
N ASP A 77 6.69 7.29 -28.05
CA ASP A 77 5.58 8.25 -27.91
C ASP A 77 4.23 7.50 -27.78
N ASP A 78 4.03 6.45 -28.59
CA ASP A 78 2.85 5.59 -28.54
C ASP A 78 2.74 4.85 -27.19
N ALA A 79 3.82 4.18 -26.75
CA ALA A 79 3.87 3.51 -25.45
C ALA A 79 3.63 4.47 -24.27
N ALA A 80 4.16 5.70 -24.37
CA ALA A 80 3.99 6.75 -23.37
C ALA A 80 2.54 7.25 -23.32
N GLU A 81 1.86 7.40 -24.47
CA GLU A 81 0.44 7.73 -24.52
C GLU A 81 -0.42 6.65 -23.85
N HIS A 82 -0.14 5.37 -24.14
CA HIS A 82 -0.80 4.24 -23.50
C HIS A 82 -0.69 4.28 -21.97
N ILE A 83 0.51 4.54 -21.43
CA ILE A 83 0.72 4.68 -19.98
C ILE A 83 0.02 5.92 -19.43
N ALA A 84 0.13 7.06 -20.09
CA ALA A 84 -0.53 8.30 -19.66
C ALA A 84 -2.06 8.12 -19.59
N LYS A 85 -2.66 7.41 -20.53
CA LYS A 85 -4.10 7.12 -20.56
C LYS A 85 -4.51 6.20 -19.40
N ARG A 86 -3.72 5.17 -19.09
CA ARG A 86 -3.96 4.27 -17.95
C ARG A 86 -3.82 5.03 -16.62
N LEU A 87 -2.81 5.88 -16.51
CA LEU A 87 -2.58 6.74 -15.35
C LEU A 87 -3.73 7.71 -15.11
N ARG A 88 -4.18 8.41 -16.15
CA ARG A 88 -5.34 9.32 -16.05
C ARG A 88 -6.60 8.59 -15.61
N ARG A 89 -6.86 7.37 -16.10
CA ARG A 89 -8.02 6.57 -15.65
C ARG A 89 -7.88 6.13 -14.20
N TYR A 90 -6.69 5.71 -13.78
CA TYR A 90 -6.41 5.32 -12.40
C TYR A 90 -6.60 6.51 -11.45
N ASN A 91 -5.96 7.64 -11.72
CA ASN A 91 -6.15 8.86 -10.94
C ASN A 91 -7.60 9.35 -11.00
N ARG A 92 -8.32 9.22 -12.11
CA ARG A 92 -9.75 9.55 -12.13
C ARG A 92 -10.56 8.67 -11.18
N ARG A 93 -10.28 7.38 -11.06
CA ARG A 93 -10.96 6.48 -10.10
C ARG A 93 -10.69 6.91 -8.66
N VAL A 94 -9.42 7.16 -8.35
CA VAL A 94 -8.96 7.62 -7.02
C VAL A 94 -9.50 9.02 -6.69
N THR A 95 -9.33 10.00 -7.58
CA THR A 95 -9.79 11.37 -7.42
C THR A 95 -11.31 11.53 -7.52
N SER A 96 -12.03 10.64 -8.23
CA SER A 96 -13.50 10.70 -8.26
C SER A 96 -14.13 10.42 -6.88
N HIS A 97 -13.42 9.72 -6.00
CA HIS A 97 -13.79 9.58 -4.59
C HIS A 97 -13.21 10.74 -3.74
N ALA A 98 -12.06 11.31 -4.13
CA ALA A 98 -11.45 12.45 -3.44
C ALA A 98 -12.15 13.81 -3.70
N ARG A 99 -12.89 13.98 -4.81
CA ARG A 99 -13.61 15.23 -5.12
C ARG A 99 -14.88 15.43 -4.27
N GLY A 100 -15.36 14.39 -3.61
CA GLY A 100 -16.32 14.54 -2.50
C GLY A 100 -15.66 15.01 -1.20
N ALA A 101 -14.39 14.68 -1.00
CA ALA A 101 -13.64 14.89 0.25
C ALA A 101 -12.85 16.22 0.30
N GLN A 102 -12.92 17.07 -0.74
CA GLN A 102 -12.14 18.31 -0.79
C GLN A 102 -12.80 19.50 -0.07
N ARG A 103 -13.78 19.26 0.79
CA ARG A 103 -14.28 20.23 1.76
C ARG A 103 -14.00 19.72 3.18
N GLN A 104 -12.84 20.13 3.69
CA GLN A 104 -12.53 20.25 5.12
C GLN A 104 -12.44 18.94 5.92
N ALA A 105 -11.24 18.45 6.17
CA ALA A 105 -10.91 17.83 7.45
C ALA A 105 -9.42 17.98 7.72
N ALA A 106 -9.07 18.87 8.65
CA ALA A 106 -7.73 18.91 9.23
C ALA A 106 -7.44 17.57 9.91
N ALA A 107 -6.25 17.02 9.68
CA ALA A 107 -5.80 15.78 10.30
C ALA A 107 -5.91 15.90 11.83
N GLN A 108 -6.72 15.03 12.46
CA GLN A 108 -6.74 14.85 13.91
C GLN A 108 -5.78 13.72 14.27
N SER A 109 -5.07 13.90 15.38
CA SER A 109 -4.09 12.94 15.89
C SER A 109 -4.81 11.75 16.55
N GLY A 110 -4.39 10.53 16.25
CA GLY A 110 -4.89 9.28 16.84
C GLY A 110 -3.83 8.53 17.62
N ARG A 111 -4.27 7.69 18.56
CA ARG A 111 -3.40 6.75 19.30
C ARG A 111 -3.73 5.32 18.92
N THR A 112 -2.70 4.52 18.69
CA THR A 112 -2.75 3.11 18.28
C THR A 112 -2.24 2.23 19.42
N TYR A 113 -2.91 1.09 19.69
CA TYR A 113 -2.47 0.07 20.64
C TYR A 113 -2.24 -1.27 19.94
N VAL A 114 -1.15 -1.96 20.26
CA VAL A 114 -0.85 -3.33 19.79
C VAL A 114 -0.93 -4.28 20.99
N LEU A 115 -1.84 -5.26 20.94
CA LEU A 115 -1.99 -6.32 21.94
C LEU A 115 -1.36 -7.62 21.42
N GLN A 116 -0.69 -8.37 22.29
CA GLN A 116 -0.15 -9.69 21.95
C GLN A 116 -1.25 -10.76 22.06
N PRO A 117 -1.38 -11.69 21.09
CA PRO A 117 -2.25 -12.85 21.26
C PRO A 117 -1.68 -13.81 22.31
N LEU A 118 -2.53 -14.23 23.26
CA LEU A 118 -2.25 -15.33 24.18
C LEU A 118 -2.12 -16.62 23.35
N ASN A 119 -0.92 -17.18 23.26
CA ASN A 119 -0.75 -18.54 22.80
C ASN A 119 -1.16 -19.46 23.95
N GLU A 120 -2.29 -20.14 23.82
CA GLU A 120 -2.70 -21.23 24.71
C GLU A 120 -1.80 -22.45 24.40
N ASP A 121 -0.74 -22.65 25.19
CA ASP A 121 -0.12 -23.96 25.28
C ASP A 121 -1.14 -24.93 25.92
N PRO A 122 -1.38 -26.12 25.34
CA PRO A 122 -2.36 -27.05 25.89
C PRO A 122 -1.82 -27.66 27.18
N LEU A 123 -2.51 -27.41 28.30
CA LEU A 123 -2.24 -28.09 29.57
C LEU A 123 -2.42 -29.61 29.42
N PRO A 124 -1.45 -30.44 29.87
CA PRO A 124 -1.70 -31.85 30.13
C PRO A 124 -2.51 -32.00 31.43
N SER A 125 -3.59 -32.77 31.36
CA SER A 125 -4.50 -33.05 32.48
C SER A 125 -3.91 -34.00 33.54
N GLU A 126 -4.05 -33.56 34.79
CA GLU A 126 -4.37 -34.29 36.04
C GLU A 126 -3.61 -35.57 36.42
N ASN A 127 -2.97 -35.54 37.61
CA ASN A 127 -3.19 -36.56 38.64
C ASN A 127 -2.83 -36.09 40.06
N SER A 128 -3.88 -36.06 40.90
CA SER A 128 -3.99 -36.56 42.29
C SER A 128 -3.22 -35.93 43.48
N ALA A 129 -4.05 -35.39 44.41
CA ALA A 129 -3.97 -35.43 45.89
C ALA A 129 -2.83 -34.60 46.55
N GLU A 130 -2.98 -33.84 47.64
CA GLU A 130 -3.86 -33.86 48.82
C GLU A 130 -3.98 -32.43 49.41
N LYS A 131 -5.06 -32.13 50.14
CA LYS A 131 -5.14 -31.03 51.13
C LYS A 131 -4.80 -31.61 52.52
N PRO A 132 -4.17 -30.89 53.47
CA PRO A 132 -4.97 -30.03 54.37
C PRO A 132 -4.29 -28.75 54.95
N VAL A 133 -5.12 -27.70 55.00
CA VAL A 133 -5.35 -26.71 56.10
C VAL A 133 -4.16 -26.13 56.88
N LEU A 134 -3.92 -24.80 56.77
CA LEU A 134 -3.92 -23.85 57.91
C LEU A 134 -3.90 -22.38 57.43
N ALA A 135 -4.70 -21.54 58.09
CA ALA A 135 -4.89 -20.13 57.78
C ALA A 135 -3.65 -19.28 58.11
N THR A 136 -3.19 -18.48 57.13
CA THR A 136 -2.55 -17.16 57.30
C THR A 136 -2.63 -16.45 55.95
N GLN A 137 -3.39 -15.35 55.84
CA GLN A 137 -3.31 -14.41 54.70
C GLN A 137 -2.04 -13.56 54.88
N PRO A 138 -1.39 -13.03 53.81
CA PRO A 138 -2.05 -12.44 52.64
C PRO A 138 -1.23 -12.55 51.33
N GLU A 139 -1.48 -13.48 50.42
CA GLU A 139 -0.76 -13.49 49.13
C GLU A 139 -1.61 -14.13 48.04
N GLY A 140 -1.61 -13.53 46.85
CA GLY A 140 -2.12 -14.14 45.62
C GLY A 140 -3.43 -13.54 45.12
N THR A 141 -3.42 -12.26 44.75
CA THR A 141 -4.38 -11.71 43.79
C THR A 141 -4.42 -12.61 42.56
N ASP A 142 -5.62 -12.99 42.15
CA ASP A 142 -5.93 -13.57 40.85
C ASP A 142 -5.00 -12.94 39.81
N THR A 143 -4.17 -13.76 39.17
CA THR A 143 -3.29 -13.28 38.10
C THR A 143 -4.17 -13.08 36.88
N GLU A 144 -5.05 -12.09 36.95
CA GLU A 144 -5.63 -11.40 35.81
C GLU A 144 -4.44 -10.93 35.00
N THR A 145 -4.07 -11.75 34.02
CA THR A 145 -2.89 -11.52 33.20
C THR A 145 -3.30 -10.45 32.20
N PHE A 146 -3.35 -9.20 32.66
CA PHE A 146 -3.61 -8.05 31.82
C PHE A 146 -2.49 -7.97 30.80
N ALA A 147 -2.83 -8.05 29.51
CA ALA A 147 -1.87 -7.83 28.44
C ALA A 147 -1.18 -6.48 28.65
N ALA A 148 0.14 -6.50 28.90
CA ALA A 148 0.92 -5.29 29.10
C ALA A 148 0.97 -4.49 27.79
N ILE A 149 0.77 -3.17 27.86
CA ILE A 149 0.87 -2.28 26.71
C ILE A 149 2.36 -2.22 26.30
N ILE A 150 2.68 -2.74 25.11
CA ILE A 150 4.07 -2.94 24.67
C ILE A 150 4.66 -1.66 24.05
N ALA A 151 3.83 -0.84 23.40
CA ALA A 151 4.29 0.37 22.74
C ALA A 151 3.16 1.40 22.59
N GLU A 152 3.51 2.68 22.75
CA GLU A 152 2.68 3.83 22.37
C GLU A 152 3.43 4.61 21.29
N GLN A 153 2.86 4.71 20.09
CA GLN A 153 3.41 5.53 19.01
C GLN A 153 2.34 6.47 18.45
N PRO A 154 2.61 7.79 18.40
CA PRO A 154 1.72 8.73 17.74
C PRO A 154 1.68 8.41 16.23
N THR A 155 0.49 8.26 15.68
CA THR A 155 0.29 7.97 14.26
C THR A 155 -0.68 8.97 13.66
N ASP A 156 -0.35 9.51 12.49
CA ASP A 156 -1.27 10.34 11.73
C ASP A 156 -2.45 9.49 11.24
N ILE A 157 -3.67 10.02 11.36
CA ILE A 157 -4.88 9.38 10.81
C ILE A 157 -5.11 9.94 9.39
N PRO A 158 -4.73 9.21 8.32
CA PRO A 158 -5.00 9.66 6.97
C PRO A 158 -6.51 9.56 6.66
N VAL A 159 -7.00 10.46 5.80
CA VAL A 159 -8.33 10.33 5.20
C VAL A 159 -8.20 9.39 3.99
N LEU A 160 -8.83 8.21 4.07
CA LEU A 160 -8.75 7.16 3.04
C LEU A 160 -10.13 6.56 2.79
N SER A 161 -10.33 5.96 1.62
CA SER A 161 -11.42 5.01 1.41
C SER A 161 -11.08 3.64 2.02
N VAL A 162 -12.11 2.80 2.23
CA VAL A 162 -11.90 1.43 2.73
C VAL A 162 -10.92 0.66 1.83
N GLY A 163 -11.11 0.73 0.51
CA GLY A 163 -10.22 0.06 -0.45
C GLY A 163 -8.76 0.55 -0.41
N GLU A 164 -8.55 1.86 -0.24
CA GLU A 164 -7.21 2.43 -0.06
C GLU A 164 -6.58 2.01 1.27
N ALA A 165 -7.39 1.91 2.33
CA ALA A 165 -6.94 1.44 3.62
C ALA A 165 -6.50 -0.04 3.56
N VAL A 166 -7.26 -0.91 2.88
CA VAL A 166 -6.85 -2.32 2.64
C VAL A 166 -5.55 -2.37 1.85
N MET A 167 -5.48 -1.64 0.74
CA MET A 167 -4.28 -1.61 -0.10
C MET A 167 -3.06 -1.13 0.68
N ARG A 168 -3.20 -0.10 1.52
CA ARG A 168 -2.11 0.42 2.34
C ARG A 168 -1.71 -0.54 3.45
N LEU A 169 -2.66 -1.25 4.06
CA LEU A 169 -2.41 -2.33 5.01
C LEU A 169 -1.53 -3.41 4.37
N ASP A 170 -1.91 -3.88 3.18
CA ASP A 170 -1.20 -4.93 2.45
C ASP A 170 0.21 -4.50 2.01
N LEU A 171 0.35 -3.28 1.50
CA LEU A 171 1.64 -2.77 1.00
C LEU A 171 2.61 -2.41 2.11
N ALA A 172 2.13 -1.85 3.22
CA ALA A 172 2.96 -1.51 4.37
C ALA A 172 3.28 -2.75 5.23
N GLY A 173 2.60 -3.88 5.01
CA GLY A 173 2.78 -5.09 5.81
C GLY A 173 2.36 -4.92 7.26
N ILE A 174 1.47 -3.96 7.54
CA ILE A 174 0.96 -3.68 8.89
C ILE A 174 -0.29 -4.51 9.18
N SER A 175 -0.50 -4.91 10.44
CA SER A 175 -1.64 -5.77 10.80
C SER A 175 -2.96 -5.03 10.90
N PHE A 176 -2.92 -3.73 11.16
CA PHE A 176 -4.10 -2.88 11.25
C PHE A 176 -3.76 -1.46 10.82
N LEU A 177 -4.76 -0.72 10.34
CA LEU A 177 -4.64 0.66 9.89
C LEU A 177 -5.87 1.44 10.34
N LEU A 178 -5.65 2.46 11.16
CA LEU A 178 -6.66 3.45 11.53
C LEU A 178 -6.68 4.55 10.46
N PHE A 179 -7.86 4.91 9.98
CA PHE A 179 -8.03 5.94 8.96
C PHE A 179 -9.38 6.64 9.15
N ARG A 180 -9.53 7.85 8.63
CA ARG A 180 -10.84 8.49 8.51
C ARG A 180 -11.45 8.09 7.19
N ASN A 181 -12.62 7.47 7.22
CA ASN A 181 -13.30 7.05 6.00
C ASN A 181 -13.81 8.27 5.24
N ALA A 182 -13.36 8.41 4.00
CA ALA A 182 -13.72 9.54 3.14
C ALA A 182 -15.22 9.64 2.83
N ALA A 183 -16.00 8.56 3.01
CA ALA A 183 -17.43 8.53 2.70
C ALA A 183 -18.31 9.08 3.84
N ASN A 184 -17.93 8.83 5.09
CA ASN A 184 -18.75 9.18 6.27
C ASN A 184 -18.02 10.10 7.26
N GLU A 185 -16.78 10.48 6.95
CA GLU A 185 -15.87 11.26 7.79
C GLU A 185 -15.63 10.66 9.19
N GLN A 186 -16.04 9.42 9.43
CA GLN A 186 -15.84 8.73 10.69
C GLN A 186 -14.50 8.01 10.70
N VAL A 187 -13.99 7.76 11.90
CA VAL A 187 -12.80 6.93 12.06
C VAL A 187 -13.19 5.48 11.77
N SER A 188 -12.38 4.79 10.98
CA SER A 188 -12.56 3.38 10.64
C SER A 188 -11.24 2.66 10.86
N LEU A 189 -11.33 1.37 11.17
CA LEU A 189 -10.18 0.48 11.34
C LEU A 189 -10.29 -0.64 10.32
N VAL A 190 -9.24 -0.84 9.53
CA VAL A 190 -9.03 -2.08 8.79
C VAL A 190 -7.98 -2.91 9.52
N TYR A 191 -8.19 -4.21 9.66
CA TYR A 191 -7.18 -5.12 10.20
C TYR A 191 -7.20 -6.46 9.46
N ARG A 192 -6.06 -7.15 9.46
CA ARG A 192 -5.95 -8.51 8.92
C ARG A 192 -6.37 -9.51 9.99
N ARG A 193 -7.31 -10.38 9.66
CA ARG A 193 -7.77 -11.47 10.52
C ARG A 193 -6.87 -12.70 10.37
N ASN A 194 -6.92 -13.59 11.35
CA ASN A 194 -6.14 -14.85 11.33
C ASN A 194 -6.57 -15.81 10.22
N ASP A 195 -7.78 -15.63 9.67
CA ASP A 195 -8.32 -16.39 8.53
C ASP A 195 -7.81 -15.87 7.17
N GLY A 196 -6.93 -14.86 7.16
CA GLY A 196 -6.40 -14.23 5.94
C GLY A 196 -7.34 -13.23 5.29
N ASN A 197 -8.57 -13.09 5.80
CA ASN A 197 -9.52 -12.08 5.33
C ASN A 197 -9.26 -10.73 6.00
N ILE A 198 -9.89 -9.70 5.42
CA ILE A 198 -9.81 -8.34 5.93
C ILE A 198 -11.03 -8.04 6.80
N GLY A 199 -10.79 -7.64 8.05
CA GLY A 199 -11.80 -7.08 8.94
C GLY A 199 -11.89 -5.56 8.77
N TRP A 200 -13.12 -5.05 8.70
CA TRP A 200 -13.39 -3.62 8.67
C TRP A 200 -14.38 -3.27 9.79
N ILE A 201 -14.01 -2.29 10.61
CA ILE A 201 -14.83 -1.73 11.68
C ILE A 201 -15.11 -0.27 11.33
N ASP A 202 -16.40 0.06 11.29
CA ASP A 202 -16.90 1.42 11.12
C ASP A 202 -17.47 1.91 12.47
N THR A 203 -17.20 3.17 12.84
CA THR A 203 -17.67 3.75 14.10
C THR A 203 -19.00 4.50 13.95
N ASN A 204 -19.64 4.44 12.78
CA ASN A 204 -20.90 5.11 12.56
C ASN A 204 -22.03 4.47 13.41
N PRO A 205 -22.69 5.22 14.32
CA PRO A 205 -23.89 4.72 14.98
C PRO A 205 -24.98 4.53 13.91
N ARG A 206 -25.46 3.31 13.75
CA ARG A 206 -26.62 2.99 12.90
C ARG A 206 -27.91 3.47 13.53
#